data_AF-A0A066W590-F1
#
_entry.id   AF-A0A066W590-F1
#
_cell.length_a   1.000
_cell.length_b   1.000
_cell.length_c   1.000
_cell.angle_alpha   90.00
_cell.angle_beta   90.00
_cell.angle_gamma   90.00
#
_symmetry.space_group_name_H-M   'P 1'
#
loop_
_entity.id
_entity.type
_entity.pdbx_description
1 polymer ?
#
loop_
_entity_poly.entity_id
_entity_poly.type
_entity_poly.pdbx_seq_one_letter_code
_entity_poly.pdbx_strand_id
1 'polypeptide(L)'
;MYSHLSRSNQDRSSKWTSWQIEKDNSADGVRNVDFTLLHYLSGPIGVEGAEPGHLLIAHILDVQASDQAPLRFTVSFEGENGGGPFANGFDTHTCKAIWDLKGVYATSRHIPGVRFAGITHPRLMGTAPSAELLTTWNKPGCALIDKPAEKDPKLMPRSMIAAINKGHATV
;
A
#
# COMPACT_ATOMS: atom_id res chain seq x y z
N MET A 1 8.06 -19.39 5.26
CA MET A 1 9.09 -18.41 4.83
C MET A 1 9.06 -17.15 5.71
N TYR A 2 9.14 -17.30 7.04
CA TYR A 2 9.25 -16.17 8.00
C TYR A 2 10.02 -16.64 9.25
N SER A 3 11.22 -17.21 9.09
CA SER A 3 12.01 -17.77 10.21
C SER A 3 13.08 -16.81 10.76
N HIS A 4 13.17 -15.57 10.27
CA HIS A 4 14.25 -14.63 10.65
C HIS A 4 13.80 -13.24 11.11
N LEU A 5 12.53 -13.03 11.46
CA LEU A 5 12.10 -11.76 12.05
C LEU A 5 12.09 -11.87 13.58
N SER A 6 12.99 -11.11 14.22
CA SER A 6 13.16 -11.05 15.68
C SER A 6 11.91 -10.50 16.38
N ARG A 7 11.84 -10.71 17.70
CA ARG A 7 10.69 -10.38 18.59
C ARG A 7 10.27 -8.90 18.64
N SER A 8 10.83 -7.97 17.85
CA SER A 8 10.58 -6.52 17.94
C SER A 8 9.50 -5.97 16.99
N ASN A 9 8.68 -6.82 16.35
CA ASN A 9 7.71 -6.39 15.33
C ASN A 9 6.37 -5.84 15.90
N GLN A 10 6.18 -5.77 17.22
CA GLN A 10 4.91 -5.31 17.82
C GLN A 10 4.62 -3.82 17.54
N ASP A 11 5.65 -3.01 17.30
CA ASP A 11 5.53 -1.56 17.08
C ASP A 11 5.66 -1.14 15.61
N ARG A 12 5.71 -2.10 14.68
CA ARG A 12 5.84 -1.84 13.25
C ARG A 12 4.67 -2.42 12.47
N SER A 13 4.34 -1.77 11.36
CA SER A 13 3.22 -2.21 10.52
C SER A 13 3.66 -3.13 9.39
N SER A 14 3.25 -4.40 9.48
CA SER A 14 3.35 -5.41 8.42
C SER A 14 2.49 -5.16 7.18
N LYS A 15 1.74 -4.04 7.16
CA LYS A 15 0.81 -3.71 6.08
C LYS A 15 1.57 -3.40 4.80
N TRP A 16 0.92 -2.74 3.86
CA TRP A 16 1.46 -2.41 2.55
C TRP A 16 2.83 -1.72 2.54
N THR A 17 3.24 -1.12 3.65
CA THR A 17 4.55 -0.50 3.85
C THR A 17 5.66 -1.46 4.25
N SER A 18 5.39 -2.77 4.34
CA SER A 18 6.44 -3.79 4.53
C SER A 18 7.32 -3.55 5.76
N TRP A 19 6.68 -3.28 6.91
CA TRP A 19 7.32 -3.03 8.22
C TRP A 19 8.08 -1.70 8.37
N GLN A 20 7.98 -0.78 7.40
CA GLN A 20 8.69 0.49 7.46
C GLN A 20 8.10 1.53 8.42
N ILE A 21 6.82 1.40 8.80
CA ILE A 21 6.12 2.40 9.62
C ILE A 21 6.08 1.97 11.08
N GLU A 22 6.54 2.86 11.96
CA GLU A 22 6.54 2.69 13.41
C GLU A 22 5.31 3.31 14.09
N LYS A 23 4.95 2.78 15.27
CA LYS A 23 3.87 3.26 16.14
C LYS A 23 4.32 4.45 17.00
N ASP A 24 4.75 5.53 16.35
CA ASP A 24 5.13 6.78 17.01
C ASP A 24 4.22 7.95 16.58
N ASN A 25 4.49 9.15 17.09
CA ASN A 25 3.78 10.37 16.71
C ASN A 25 4.51 11.19 15.62
N SER A 26 5.52 10.62 14.97
CA SER A 26 6.23 11.24 13.84
C SER A 26 5.68 10.77 12.49
N ALA A 27 5.65 11.67 11.50
CA ALA A 27 5.35 11.32 10.12
C ALA A 27 6.61 10.96 9.31
N ASP A 28 7.80 11.00 9.90
CA ASP A 28 9.06 10.81 9.17
C ASP A 28 9.18 9.43 8.53
N GLY A 29 8.71 8.37 9.20
CA GLY A 29 8.68 7.02 8.61
C GLY A 29 7.80 6.94 7.36
N VAL A 30 6.73 7.75 7.29
CA VAL A 30 5.88 7.87 6.11
C VAL A 30 6.58 8.70 5.04
N ARG A 31 7.20 9.81 5.45
CA ARG A 31 7.93 10.70 4.55
C ARG A 31 9.07 9.98 3.84
N ASN A 32 9.74 9.08 4.54
CA ASN A 32 10.92 8.39 4.04
C ASN A 32 10.63 6.95 3.59
N VAL A 33 9.35 6.62 3.33
CA VAL A 33 8.98 5.27 2.91
C VAL A 33 9.64 4.91 1.57
N ASP A 34 10.24 3.73 1.50
CA ASP A 34 10.75 3.16 0.27
C ASP A 34 9.58 2.56 -0.52
N PHE A 35 9.20 3.26 -1.58
CA PHE A 35 8.11 2.84 -2.48
C PHE A 35 8.43 1.56 -3.27
N THR A 36 9.69 1.13 -3.36
CA THR A 36 10.09 -0.09 -4.08
C THR A 36 9.74 -1.38 -3.34
N LEU A 37 9.41 -1.28 -2.05
CA LEU A 37 9.11 -2.42 -1.18
C LEU A 37 7.61 -2.59 -0.92
N LEU A 38 6.78 -1.76 -1.56
CA LEU A 38 5.33 -1.81 -1.48
C LEU A 38 4.82 -2.70 -2.63
N HIS A 39 3.82 -3.56 -2.51
CA HIS A 39 3.12 -4.08 -1.33
C HIS A 39 3.43 -5.57 -1.28
N TYR A 40 3.97 -6.11 -0.18
CA TYR A 40 4.11 -7.56 -0.09
C TYR A 40 2.74 -8.24 -0.05
N LEU A 41 2.47 -9.07 -1.06
CA LEU A 41 1.26 -9.87 -1.16
C LEU A 41 1.51 -11.28 -0.59
N SER A 42 0.51 -11.81 0.11
CA SER A 42 0.53 -13.22 0.52
C SER A 42 0.18 -14.10 -0.68
N GLY A 43 1.03 -15.07 -1.01
CA GLY A 43 0.88 -15.94 -2.16
C GLY A 43 2.21 -16.17 -2.89
N PRO A 44 2.14 -16.64 -4.16
CA PRO A 44 0.93 -17.03 -4.89
C PRO A 44 0.25 -18.28 -4.31
N ILE A 45 -1.06 -18.41 -4.52
CA ILE A 45 -1.83 -19.61 -4.16
C ILE A 45 -2.21 -20.34 -5.45
N GLY A 46 -1.80 -21.61 -5.56
CA GLY A 46 -2.17 -22.47 -6.70
C GLY A 46 -3.57 -23.07 -6.52
N VAL A 47 -4.36 -23.07 -7.59
CA VAL A 47 -5.65 -23.77 -7.65
C VAL A 47 -5.52 -24.88 -8.69
N GLU A 48 -5.59 -26.13 -8.24
CA GLU A 48 -5.45 -27.30 -9.12
C GLU A 48 -6.56 -27.34 -10.18
N GLY A 49 -6.19 -27.61 -11.43
CA GLY A 49 -7.12 -27.64 -12.57
C GLY A 49 -7.55 -26.26 -13.10
N ALA A 50 -7.04 -25.15 -12.53
CA ALA A 50 -7.27 -23.82 -13.10
C ALA A 50 -6.44 -23.62 -14.38
N GLU A 51 -7.07 -23.14 -15.46
CA GLU A 51 -6.44 -22.91 -16.76
C GLU A 51 -6.73 -21.48 -17.25
N PRO A 52 -5.89 -20.91 -18.15
CA PRO A 52 -6.15 -19.63 -18.78
C PRO A 52 -7.53 -19.55 -19.43
N GLY A 53 -8.29 -18.50 -19.13
CA GLY A 53 -9.67 -18.31 -19.61
C GLY A 53 -10.75 -18.77 -18.63
N HIS A 54 -10.39 -19.50 -17.56
CA HIS A 54 -11.31 -19.79 -16.47
C HIS A 54 -11.55 -18.57 -15.57
N LEU A 55 -12.72 -18.54 -14.92
CA LEU A 55 -13.03 -17.58 -13.87
C LEU A 55 -12.76 -18.21 -12.51
N LEU A 56 -11.96 -17.55 -11.67
CA LEU A 56 -11.81 -17.92 -10.27
C LEU A 56 -12.88 -17.22 -9.44
N ILE A 57 -13.66 -18.01 -8.70
CA ILE A 57 -14.64 -17.51 -7.73
C ILE A 57 -14.01 -17.59 -6.35
N ALA A 58 -13.75 -16.44 -5.73
CA ALA A 58 -13.27 -16.34 -4.37
C ALA A 58 -14.36 -15.81 -3.45
N HIS A 59 -14.81 -16.65 -2.51
CA HIS A 59 -15.71 -16.21 -1.44
C HIS A 59 -14.89 -15.74 -0.25
N ILE A 60 -14.97 -14.45 0.06
CA ILE A 60 -14.35 -13.88 1.26
C ILE A 60 -15.30 -14.13 2.43
N LEU A 61 -15.02 -15.17 3.20
CA LEU A 61 -15.89 -15.58 4.31
C LEU A 61 -15.74 -14.67 5.52
N ASP A 62 -14.52 -14.22 5.80
CA ASP A 62 -14.22 -13.32 6.90
C ASP A 62 -12.91 -12.55 6.66
N VAL A 63 -12.81 -11.35 7.23
CA VAL A 63 -11.58 -10.56 7.26
C VAL A 63 -11.44 -9.93 8.63
N GLN A 64 -10.38 -10.31 9.33
CA GLN A 64 -10.10 -9.84 10.68
C GLN A 64 -8.76 -9.11 10.75
N ALA A 65 -8.67 -8.16 11.67
CA ALA A 65 -7.39 -7.53 11.97
C ALA A 65 -6.53 -8.50 12.79
N SER A 66 -5.29 -8.74 12.36
CA SER A 66 -4.35 -9.57 13.11
C SER A 66 -3.87 -8.88 14.39
N ASP A 67 -3.79 -9.66 15.47
CA ASP A 67 -3.19 -9.22 16.74
C ASP A 67 -1.65 -9.18 16.69
N GLN A 68 -1.03 -9.85 15.71
CA GLN A 68 0.43 -9.93 15.57
C GLN A 68 1.05 -8.68 14.93
N ALA A 69 0.24 -7.86 14.26
CA ALA A 69 0.66 -6.60 13.64
C ALA A 69 -0.39 -5.52 13.96
N PRO A 70 -0.42 -5.03 15.21
CA PRO A 70 -1.54 -4.22 15.71
C PRO A 70 -1.54 -2.79 15.16
N LEU A 71 -0.43 -2.32 14.59
CA LEU A 71 -0.34 -0.97 14.05
C LEU A 71 -1.24 -0.81 12.82
N ARG A 72 -2.17 0.14 12.94
CA ARG A 72 -3.09 0.55 11.88
C ARG A 72 -2.95 2.05 11.72
N PHE A 73 -2.90 2.52 10.49
CA PHE A 73 -2.65 3.92 10.23
C PHE A 73 -3.33 4.41 8.95
N THR A 74 -3.53 5.72 8.88
CA THR A 74 -3.80 6.45 7.65
C THR A 74 -2.65 7.41 7.41
N VAL A 75 -2.28 7.60 6.14
CA VAL A 75 -1.26 8.56 5.74
C VAL A 75 -1.81 9.54 4.71
N SER A 76 -1.30 10.76 4.75
CA SER A 76 -1.29 11.68 3.61
C SER A 76 0.16 11.86 3.15
N PHE A 77 0.31 12.19 1.88
CA PHE A 77 1.58 12.39 1.23
C PHE A 77 1.61 13.78 0.61
N GLU A 78 2.76 14.44 0.68
CA GLU A 78 3.04 15.67 -0.05
C GLU A 78 3.15 15.40 -1.56
N GLY A 79 2.95 16.44 -2.38
CA GLY A 79 2.97 16.33 -3.85
C GLY A 79 4.25 15.70 -4.39
N GLU A 80 5.41 16.10 -3.87
CA GLU A 80 6.71 15.59 -4.30
C GLU A 80 7.02 14.17 -3.78
N ASN A 81 6.24 13.67 -2.81
CA ASN A 81 6.53 12.44 -2.09
C ASN A 81 5.31 11.54 -1.98
N GLY A 82 4.96 10.82 -3.05
CA GLY A 82 3.81 9.92 -3.12
C GLY A 82 2.51 10.58 -3.58
N GLY A 83 2.29 11.87 -3.26
CA GLY A 83 1.18 12.68 -3.76
C GLY A 83 -0.21 12.20 -3.32
N GLY A 84 -1.24 12.68 -4.02
CA GLY A 84 -2.62 12.33 -3.72
C GLY A 84 -3.60 13.37 -4.24
N PRO A 85 -4.91 13.10 -4.16
CA PRO A 85 -5.94 13.98 -4.73
C PRO A 85 -5.96 15.38 -4.11
N PHE A 86 -5.46 15.54 -2.88
CA PHE A 86 -5.36 16.81 -2.17
C PHE A 86 -3.93 17.35 -2.04
N ALA A 87 -2.96 16.72 -2.71
CA ALA A 87 -1.57 17.13 -2.61
C ALA A 87 -1.28 18.48 -3.30
N ASN A 88 -2.15 18.89 -4.23
CA ASN A 88 -2.08 20.16 -4.93
C ASN A 88 -3.28 21.04 -4.54
N GLY A 89 -3.05 22.35 -4.33
CA GLY A 89 -4.11 23.33 -4.02
C GLY A 89 -4.48 23.44 -2.53
N PHE A 90 -3.81 22.69 -1.67
CA PHE A 90 -3.92 22.78 -0.21
C PHE A 90 -2.52 22.75 0.42
N ASP A 91 -2.40 23.24 1.66
CA ASP A 91 -1.19 23.12 2.46
C ASP A 91 -1.09 21.69 3.05
N THR A 92 -0.99 20.71 2.15
CA THR A 92 -0.98 19.29 2.48
C THR A 92 0.42 18.86 2.86
N HIS A 93 0.58 18.44 4.11
CA HIS A 93 1.81 17.85 4.61
C HIS A 93 1.73 16.32 4.68
N THR A 94 2.91 15.71 4.76
CA THR A 94 3.02 14.29 5.09
C THR A 94 2.54 14.09 6.53
N CYS A 95 1.44 13.35 6.71
CA CYS A 95 0.84 13.13 8.02
C CYS A 95 0.61 11.63 8.27
N LYS A 96 0.54 11.26 9.56
CA LYS A 96 0.21 9.91 10.01
C LYS A 96 -0.84 9.95 11.12
N ALA A 97 -1.98 9.31 10.91
CA ALA A 97 -2.97 9.05 11.95
C ALA A 97 -2.87 7.57 12.38
N ILE A 98 -2.73 7.29 13.67
CA ILE A 98 -2.73 5.91 14.19
C ILE A 98 -4.11 5.56 14.73
N TRP A 99 -4.58 4.36 14.40
CA TRP A 99 -5.90 3.88 14.73
C TRP A 99 -5.85 2.71 15.70
N ASP A 100 -6.55 2.86 16.81
CA ASP A 100 -6.83 1.79 17.76
C ASP A 100 -8.20 1.18 17.43
N LEU A 101 -8.28 -0.15 17.38
CA LEU A 101 -9.55 -0.86 17.16
C LEU A 101 -10.10 -1.44 18.46
N LYS A 102 -11.40 -1.28 18.66
CA LYS A 102 -12.19 -1.96 19.70
C LYS A 102 -13.39 -2.62 19.04
N GLY A 103 -13.29 -3.94 18.83
CA GLY A 103 -14.20 -4.67 17.96
C GLY A 103 -14.14 -4.09 16.54
N VAL A 104 -15.31 -3.78 15.97
CA VAL A 104 -15.42 -3.17 14.63
C VAL A 104 -15.15 -1.67 14.61
N TYR A 105 -14.96 -1.01 15.76
CA TYR A 105 -14.82 0.44 15.83
C TYR A 105 -13.37 0.90 15.84
N ALA A 106 -13.08 1.96 15.10
CA ALA A 106 -11.79 2.64 15.07
C ALA A 106 -11.87 4.00 15.79
N THR A 107 -10.82 4.32 16.53
CA THR A 107 -10.58 5.64 17.16
C THR A 107 -9.11 6.04 16.98
N SER A 108 -8.82 7.33 16.98
CA SER A 108 -7.44 7.81 16.90
C SER A 108 -7.14 8.85 17.97
N ARG A 109 -5.99 8.71 18.63
CA ARG A 109 -5.46 9.77 19.52
C ARG A 109 -5.10 11.05 18.76
N HIS A 110 -4.86 10.98 17.45
CA HIS A 110 -4.52 12.15 16.62
C HIS A 110 -5.79 12.88 16.13
N ILE A 111 -6.96 12.25 16.22
CA ILE A 111 -8.24 12.79 15.75
C ILE A 111 -9.28 12.61 16.87
N PRO A 112 -9.21 13.44 17.93
CA PRO A 112 -10.09 13.30 19.08
C PRO A 112 -11.57 13.50 18.72
N GLY A 113 -12.45 12.77 19.40
CA GLY A 113 -13.90 12.84 19.18
C GLY A 113 -14.41 12.01 17.99
N VAL A 114 -13.52 11.44 17.17
CA VAL A 114 -13.90 10.60 16.03
C VAL A 114 -13.93 9.12 16.41
N ARG A 115 -15.07 8.48 16.12
CA ARG A 115 -15.27 7.03 16.18
C ARG A 115 -16.14 6.59 15.02
N PHE A 116 -15.72 5.55 14.31
CA PHE A 116 -16.50 4.96 13.22
C PHE A 116 -16.36 3.44 13.19
N ALA A 117 -17.35 2.76 12.63
CA ALA A 117 -17.28 1.33 12.35
C ALA A 117 -16.48 1.11 11.06
N GLY A 118 -15.48 0.23 11.12
CA GLY A 118 -14.68 -0.16 9.97
C GLY A 118 -15.44 -1.09 9.03
N ILE A 119 -15.21 -0.92 7.74
CA ILE A 119 -15.62 -1.88 6.71
C ILE A 119 -14.36 -2.63 6.29
N THR A 120 -14.13 -3.80 6.90
CA THR A 120 -12.92 -4.57 6.63
C THR A 120 -12.98 -5.21 5.24
N HIS A 121 -11.98 -4.93 4.41
CA HIS A 121 -11.89 -5.48 3.05
C HIS A 121 -10.42 -5.66 2.65
N PRO A 122 -10.09 -6.65 1.80
CA PRO A 122 -8.77 -6.72 1.20
C PRO A 122 -8.60 -5.55 0.24
N ARG A 123 -7.46 -4.87 0.33
CA ARG A 123 -7.15 -3.75 -0.59
C ARG A 123 -6.73 -4.21 -1.97
N LEU A 124 -5.93 -5.28 -2.03
CA LEU A 124 -5.44 -5.88 -3.26
C LEU A 124 -5.67 -7.38 -3.24
N MET A 125 -6.23 -7.88 -4.33
CA MET A 125 -6.41 -9.29 -4.63
C MET A 125 -6.46 -9.42 -6.15
N GLY A 126 -5.87 -10.48 -6.69
CA GLY A 126 -5.83 -10.71 -8.12
C GLY A 126 -5.17 -12.02 -8.47
N THR A 127 -5.21 -12.36 -9.76
CA THR A 127 -4.50 -13.50 -10.34
C THR A 127 -3.23 -13.03 -11.02
N ALA A 128 -2.28 -13.94 -11.20
CA ALA A 128 -1.10 -13.66 -12.01
C ALA A 128 -1.52 -13.25 -13.43
N PRO A 129 -0.93 -12.19 -14.01
CA PRO A 129 -1.19 -11.83 -15.40
C PRO A 129 -0.57 -12.86 -16.34
N SER A 130 -1.07 -12.95 -17.59
CA SER A 130 -0.36 -13.67 -18.64
C SER A 130 0.94 -12.94 -19.00
N ALA A 131 1.90 -13.65 -19.59
CA ALA A 131 3.16 -13.06 -20.05
C ALA A 131 2.94 -11.92 -21.06
N GLU A 132 1.95 -12.06 -21.94
CA GLU A 132 1.55 -11.03 -22.91
C GLU A 132 0.97 -9.79 -22.22
N LEU A 133 0.10 -9.98 -21.23
CA LEU A 133 -0.51 -8.89 -20.48
C LEU A 133 0.54 -8.14 -19.66
N LEU A 134 1.44 -8.86 -19.00
CA LEU A 134 2.57 -8.28 -18.29
C LEU A 134 3.48 -7.47 -19.23
N THR A 135 3.78 -8.04 -20.41
CA THR A 135 4.54 -7.32 -21.45
C THR A 135 3.81 -6.06 -21.90
N THR A 136 2.49 -6.11 -22.04
CA THR A 136 1.64 -4.97 -22.41
C THR A 136 1.57 -3.93 -21.30
N TRP A 137 1.61 -4.29 -20.03
CA TRP A 137 1.67 -3.33 -18.92
C TRP A 137 3.04 -2.66 -18.82
N ASN A 138 4.10 -3.39 -19.15
CA ASN A 138 5.46 -2.85 -19.12
C ASN A 138 5.79 -1.93 -20.31
N LYS A 139 5.15 -2.11 -21.47
CA LYS A 139 5.42 -1.34 -22.70
C LYS A 139 5.03 0.17 -22.63
N PRO A 140 3.91 0.60 -22.01
CA PRO A 140 3.51 2.00 -21.90
C PRO A 140 4.01 2.73 -20.64
N GLY A 141 4.41 1.98 -19.60
CA GLY A 141 4.90 2.56 -18.35
C GLY A 141 6.08 3.50 -18.57
N CYS A 142 7.03 3.11 -19.43
CA CYS A 142 8.20 3.94 -19.76
C CYS A 142 7.83 5.17 -20.62
N ALA A 143 6.94 5.04 -21.61
CA ALA A 143 6.64 6.15 -22.53
C ALA A 143 5.90 7.35 -21.88
N LEU A 144 5.16 7.11 -20.80
CA LEU A 144 4.55 8.19 -19.98
C LEU A 144 5.53 8.79 -18.96
N ILE A 145 6.53 8.00 -18.55
CA ILE A 145 7.60 8.40 -17.63
C ILE A 145 8.71 9.18 -18.35
N ASP A 146 8.98 8.85 -19.63
CA ASP A 146 10.03 9.44 -20.47
C ASP A 146 9.64 10.79 -21.06
N LYS A 147 8.35 11.18 -20.96
CA LYS A 147 7.95 12.55 -21.24
C LYS A 147 8.57 13.44 -20.15
N PRO A 148 9.16 14.60 -20.50
CA PRO A 148 9.61 15.54 -19.50
C PRO A 148 8.46 15.76 -18.52
N ALA A 149 8.74 15.57 -17.23
CA ALA A 149 7.83 15.99 -16.18
C ALA A 149 7.71 17.52 -16.24
N GLU A 150 6.97 18.02 -17.22
CA GLU A 150 6.28 19.27 -17.06
C GLU A 150 5.52 19.18 -15.75
N LYS A 151 5.40 20.30 -15.05
CA LYS A 151 4.61 20.43 -13.82
C LYS A 151 3.12 20.23 -14.11
N ASP A 152 2.74 19.15 -14.79
CA ASP A 152 1.36 18.72 -14.86
C ASP A 152 1.07 18.03 -13.52
N PRO A 153 0.28 18.66 -12.63
CA PRO A 153 -0.11 18.08 -11.36
C PRO A 153 -0.91 16.76 -11.49
N LYS A 154 -1.24 16.34 -12.73
CA LYS A 154 -1.86 15.05 -13.05
C LYS A 154 -0.87 13.90 -13.25
N LEU A 155 0.43 14.17 -13.39
CA LEU A 155 1.45 13.13 -13.51
C LEU A 155 1.83 12.54 -12.14
N MET A 156 2.22 11.26 -12.12
CA MET A 156 2.65 10.58 -10.90
C MET A 156 3.91 11.26 -10.30
N PRO A 157 4.05 11.36 -8.96
CA PRO A 157 5.23 11.92 -8.32
C PRO A 157 6.52 11.18 -8.69
N ARG A 158 7.62 11.93 -8.80
CA ARG A 158 8.94 11.40 -9.21
C ARG A 158 9.45 10.24 -8.35
N SER A 159 9.14 10.26 -7.06
CA SER A 159 9.46 9.19 -6.11
C SER A 159 8.80 7.85 -6.48
N MET A 160 7.56 7.88 -6.98
CA MET A 160 6.83 6.71 -7.43
C MET A 160 7.31 6.23 -8.81
N ILE A 161 7.62 7.16 -9.71
CA ILE A 161 8.23 6.88 -11.02
C ILE A 161 9.57 6.15 -10.87
N ALA A 162 10.43 6.62 -9.96
CA ALA A 162 11.72 5.99 -9.69
C ALA A 162 11.59 4.56 -9.14
N ALA A 163 10.52 4.26 -8.40
CA ALA A 163 10.24 2.91 -7.93
C ALA A 163 9.81 1.97 -9.06
N ILE A 164 8.98 2.46 -9.99
CA ILE A 164 8.54 1.71 -11.18
C ILE A 164 9.74 1.38 -12.08
N ASN A 165 10.60 2.37 -12.36
CA ASN A 165 11.73 2.22 -13.29
C ASN A 165 12.80 1.22 -12.84
N LYS A 166 12.86 0.88 -11.55
CA LYS A 166 13.79 -0.14 -11.04
C LYS A 166 13.31 -1.57 -11.33
N GLY A 167 12.13 -1.76 -11.94
CA GLY A 167 11.59 -3.08 -12.27
C GLY A 167 11.05 -3.84 -11.06
N HIS A 168 10.82 -3.16 -9.93
CA HIS A 168 10.38 -3.77 -8.68
C HIS A 168 8.84 -3.83 -8.56
N ALA A 169 8.12 -3.26 -9.52
CA ALA A 169 6.68 -3.48 -9.69
C ALA A 169 6.43 -4.73 -10.56
N THR A 170 6.87 -5.90 -10.08
CA THR A 170 6.40 -7.18 -10.64
C THR A 170 5.23 -7.66 -9.81
N VAL A 171 4.09 -7.87 -10.46
CA VAL A 171 2.87 -8.45 -9.88
C VAL A 171 3.13 -9.88 -9.42
#